data_AF-A0A7S3I0U6-F1
#
_entry.id   AF-A0A7S3I0U6-F1
#
_cell.length_a   1.000
_cell.length_b   1.000
_cell.length_c   1.000
_cell.angle_alpha   90.00
_cell.angle_beta   90.00
_cell.angle_gamma   90.00
#
_symmetry.space_group_name_H-M   'P 1'
#
loop_
_entity.id
_entity.type
_entity.pdbx_description
1 polymer ?
#
loop_
_entity_poly.entity_id
_entity_poly.type
_entity_poly.pdbx_seq_one_letter_code
_entity_poly.pdbx_strand_id
1 'polypeptide(L)'
;MVEADTQRERMMALLAPLIEDKNAWEASFTEEERAKGEQFEQELKTSPEALQAFMAQIDAAFTGADADQDGLLQRAEFKSFVETMNGCGVERGLKHRDTTDEFIDKVFPCFNGFSAEVDGVSKNEILMILNMVNANQ
;
A
#
# COMPACT_ATOMS: atom_id res chain seq x y z
N MET A 1 -21.14 6.55 -18.34
CA MET A 1 -20.62 7.29 -17.17
C MET A 1 -21.10 6.74 -15.82
N VAL A 2 -22.04 5.80 -15.75
CA VAL A 2 -22.58 5.31 -14.46
C VAL A 2 -21.72 4.18 -13.84
N GLU A 3 -21.02 3.38 -14.64
CA GLU A 3 -20.24 2.23 -14.16
C GLU A 3 -18.96 2.63 -13.38
N ALA A 4 -18.28 3.70 -13.80
CA ALA A 4 -17.05 4.16 -13.16
C ALA A 4 -17.28 4.72 -11.74
N ASP A 5 -18.41 5.40 -11.50
CA ASP A 5 -18.77 5.88 -10.16
C ASP A 5 -19.13 4.73 -9.22
N THR A 6 -19.82 3.71 -9.72
CA THR A 6 -20.21 2.53 -8.93
C THR A 6 -18.99 1.70 -8.50
N GLN A 7 -17.97 1.60 -9.37
CA GLN A 7 -16.73 0.88 -9.08
C GLN A 7 -15.88 1.64 -8.04
N ARG A 8 -15.76 2.96 -8.17
CA ARG A 8 -15.08 3.81 -7.17
C ARG A 8 -15.77 3.75 -5.81
N GLU A 9 -17.10 3.79 -5.74
CA GLU A 9 -17.84 3.68 -4.48
C GLU A 9 -17.66 2.30 -3.83
N ARG A 10 -17.70 1.22 -4.60
CA ARG A 10 -17.39 -0.13 -4.09
C ARG A 10 -15.97 -0.23 -3.55
N MET A 11 -14.99 0.32 -4.28
CA MET A 11 -13.61 0.32 -3.83
C MET A 11 -13.42 1.15 -2.57
N MET A 12 -14.05 2.32 -2.46
CA MET A 12 -14.01 3.11 -1.24
C MET A 12 -14.68 2.39 -0.06
N ALA A 13 -15.75 1.64 -0.29
CA ALA A 13 -16.38 0.81 0.74
C ALA A 13 -15.47 -0.35 1.19
N LEU A 14 -14.72 -0.95 0.28
CA LEU A 14 -13.70 -1.98 0.60
C LEU A 14 -12.50 -1.37 1.34
N LEU A 15 -12.07 -0.18 0.96
CA LEU A 15 -10.93 0.52 1.58
C LEU A 15 -11.30 1.20 2.90
N ALA A 16 -12.58 1.43 3.20
CA ALA A 16 -13.01 2.07 4.45
C ALA A 16 -12.40 1.44 5.73
N PRO A 17 -12.48 0.12 5.97
CA PRO A 17 -11.82 -0.49 7.13
C PRO A 17 -10.30 -0.37 7.10
N LEU A 18 -9.68 -0.35 5.91
CA LEU A 18 -8.25 -0.11 5.76
C LEU A 18 -7.87 1.31 6.16
N ILE A 19 -8.68 2.30 5.77
CA ILE A 19 -8.51 3.71 6.11
C ILE A 19 -8.71 3.91 7.60
N GLU A 20 -9.71 3.28 8.21
CA GLU A 20 -9.93 3.33 9.67
C GLU A 20 -8.74 2.73 10.45
N ASP A 21 -8.25 1.55 10.04
CA ASP A 21 -7.09 0.91 10.65
C ASP A 21 -5.81 1.74 10.47
N LYS A 22 -5.60 2.32 9.27
CA LYS A 22 -4.52 3.28 9.00
C LYS A 22 -4.62 4.48 9.92
N ASN A 23 -5.79 5.11 10.04
CA ASN A 23 -6.00 6.29 10.87
C ASN A 23 -5.78 5.98 12.36
N ALA A 24 -6.23 4.81 12.84
CA ALA A 24 -5.99 4.37 14.22
C ALA A 24 -4.50 4.13 14.48
N TRP A 25 -3.79 3.56 13.51
CA TRP A 25 -2.34 3.38 13.57
C TRP A 25 -1.60 4.72 13.57
N GLU A 26 -1.95 5.65 12.68
CA GLU A 26 -1.39 7.01 12.61
C GLU A 26 -1.71 7.85 13.86
N ALA A 27 -2.87 7.62 14.49
CA ALA A 27 -3.23 8.25 15.76
C ALA A 27 -2.31 7.80 16.91
N SER A 28 -1.66 6.63 16.79
CA SER A 28 -0.65 6.17 17.76
C SER A 28 0.72 6.83 17.58
N PHE A 29 0.90 7.66 16.54
CA PHE A 29 2.21 8.23 16.22
C PHE A 29 2.57 9.32 17.21
N THR A 30 3.83 9.32 17.62
CA THR A 30 4.44 10.49 18.28
C THR A 30 4.57 11.65 17.28
N GLU A 31 4.78 12.86 17.77
CA GLU A 31 5.04 14.02 16.91
C GLU A 31 6.28 13.80 16.02
N GLU A 32 7.31 13.13 16.52
CA GLU A 32 8.51 12.81 15.73
C GLU A 32 8.21 11.80 14.61
N GLU A 33 7.44 10.75 14.90
CA GLU A 33 7.02 9.76 13.91
C GLU A 33 6.14 10.38 12.82
N ARG A 34 5.22 11.27 13.21
CA ARG A 34 4.38 12.02 12.26
C ARG A 34 5.21 12.96 11.39
N ALA A 35 6.14 13.70 11.99
CA ALA A 35 7.02 14.61 11.25
C ALA A 35 7.89 13.86 10.22
N LYS A 36 8.38 12.65 10.55
CA LYS A 36 9.11 11.80 9.59
C LYS A 36 8.22 11.30 8.45
N GLY A 37 6.97 10.92 8.76
CA GLY A 37 5.97 10.56 7.76
C GLY A 37 5.67 11.71 6.79
N GLU A 38 5.39 12.90 7.32
CA GLU A 38 5.15 14.11 6.53
C GLU A 38 6.38 14.51 5.70
N GLN A 39 7.58 14.43 6.27
CA GLN A 39 8.82 14.73 5.55
C GLN A 39 9.02 13.77 4.38
N PHE A 40 8.78 12.47 4.59
CA PHE A 40 8.88 11.48 3.52
C PHE A 40 7.85 11.73 2.42
N GLU A 41 6.60 12.01 2.78
CA GLU A 41 5.55 12.32 1.81
C GLU A 41 5.87 13.61 1.01
N GLN A 42 6.36 14.64 1.69
CA GLN A 42 6.79 15.88 1.06
C GLN A 42 7.98 15.66 0.13
N GLU A 43 8.93 14.80 0.52
CA GLU A 43 10.07 14.41 -0.32
C GLU A 43 9.60 13.70 -1.59
N LEU A 44 8.65 12.77 -1.50
CA LEU A 44 8.06 12.11 -2.67
C LEU A 44 7.32 13.10 -3.60
N LYS A 45 6.67 14.12 -3.03
CA LYS A 45 5.96 15.16 -3.79
C LYS A 45 6.89 16.16 -4.47
N THR A 46 8.02 16.48 -3.85
CA THR A 46 8.91 17.57 -4.29
C THR A 46 10.16 17.10 -5.01
N SER A 47 10.58 15.85 -4.79
CA SER A 47 11.77 15.25 -5.39
C SER A 47 11.40 14.12 -6.35
N PRO A 48 11.53 14.34 -7.68
CA PRO A 48 11.37 13.29 -8.68
C PRO A 48 12.33 12.12 -8.49
N GLU A 49 13.53 12.38 -7.95
CA GLU A 49 14.52 11.34 -7.64
C GLU A 49 14.08 10.45 -6.48
N ALA A 50 13.50 11.05 -5.43
CA ALA A 50 12.95 10.29 -4.31
C ALA A 50 11.74 9.46 -4.75
N LEU A 51 10.88 10.02 -5.60
CA LEU A 51 9.78 9.29 -6.22
C LEU A 51 10.29 8.12 -7.07
N GLN A 52 11.30 8.32 -7.92
CA GLN A 52 11.91 7.24 -8.69
C GLN A 52 12.53 6.16 -7.80
N ALA A 53 13.25 6.55 -6.76
CA ALA A 53 13.84 5.61 -5.80
C ALA A 53 12.75 4.81 -5.07
N PHE A 54 11.64 5.44 -4.69
CA PHE A 54 10.50 4.78 -4.09
C PHE A 54 9.80 3.82 -5.07
N MET A 55 9.58 4.23 -6.31
CA MET A 55 9.04 3.36 -7.35
C MET A 55 9.96 2.16 -7.62
N ALA A 56 11.28 2.37 -7.66
CA ALA A 56 12.26 1.29 -7.82
C ALA A 56 12.24 0.32 -6.64
N GLN A 57 11.97 0.79 -5.42
CA GLN A 57 11.80 -0.09 -4.27
C GLN A 57 10.51 -0.87 -4.31
N ILE A 58 9.39 -0.26 -4.70
CA ILE A 58 8.14 -0.99 -4.93
C ILE A 58 8.39 -2.08 -5.98
N ASP A 59 9.10 -1.76 -7.06
CA ASP A 59 9.44 -2.72 -8.12
C ASP A 59 10.30 -3.88 -7.62
N ALA A 60 11.33 -3.59 -6.82
CA ALA A 60 12.19 -4.59 -6.21
C ALA A 60 11.43 -5.47 -5.20
N ALA A 61 10.60 -4.86 -4.35
CA ALA A 61 9.78 -5.59 -3.38
C ALA A 61 8.73 -6.47 -4.07
N PHE A 62 8.10 -5.97 -5.13
CA PHE A 62 7.14 -6.72 -5.93
C PHE A 62 7.82 -7.92 -6.59
N THR A 63 8.93 -7.69 -7.30
CA THR A 63 9.70 -8.74 -7.98
C THR A 63 10.25 -9.78 -7.01
N GLY A 64 10.62 -9.38 -5.79
CA GLY A 64 11.08 -10.30 -4.74
C GLY A 64 9.96 -11.10 -4.09
N ALA A 65 8.73 -10.58 -4.11
CA ALA A 65 7.55 -11.22 -3.54
C ALA A 65 6.84 -12.15 -4.54
N ASP A 66 6.81 -11.78 -5.82
CA ASP A 66 6.26 -12.52 -6.96
C ASP A 66 7.14 -13.75 -7.24
N ALA A 67 6.89 -14.82 -6.49
CA ALA A 67 7.76 -15.99 -6.43
C ALA A 67 7.60 -16.90 -7.65
N ASP A 68 6.39 -16.94 -8.22
CA ASP A 68 6.10 -17.69 -9.44
C ASP A 68 6.23 -16.85 -10.73
N GLN A 69 6.48 -15.55 -10.60
CA GLN A 69 6.74 -14.60 -11.68
C GLN A 69 5.56 -14.49 -12.66
N ASP A 70 4.34 -14.66 -12.16
CA ASP A 70 3.11 -14.53 -12.94
C ASP A 70 2.65 -13.07 -13.07
N GLY A 71 3.28 -12.16 -12.33
CA GLY A 71 2.95 -10.73 -12.31
C GLY A 71 1.78 -10.36 -11.40
N LEU A 72 1.32 -11.28 -10.55
CA LEU A 72 0.19 -11.15 -9.63
C LEU A 72 0.57 -11.67 -8.24
N LEU A 73 0.57 -10.79 -7.24
CA LEU A 73 0.85 -11.23 -5.87
C LEU A 73 -0.37 -11.92 -5.27
N GLN A 74 -0.22 -13.20 -4.97
CA GLN A 74 -1.16 -13.95 -4.15
C GLN A 74 -1.02 -13.58 -2.66
N ARG A 75 -1.98 -14.00 -1.82
CA ARG A 75 -1.99 -13.62 -0.38
C ARG A 75 -0.65 -13.78 0.33
N ALA A 76 0.03 -14.92 0.10
CA ALA A 76 1.33 -15.21 0.73
C ALA A 76 2.45 -14.30 0.21
N GLU A 77 2.44 -14.01 -1.09
CA GLU A 77 3.40 -13.13 -1.75
C GLU A 77 3.15 -11.66 -1.37
N PHE A 78 1.89 -11.26 -1.33
CA PHE A 78 1.46 -9.95 -0.84
C PHE A 78 1.92 -9.70 0.60
N LYS A 79 1.88 -10.72 1.47
CA LYS A 79 2.47 -10.61 2.81
C LYS A 79 3.96 -10.30 2.76
N SER A 80 4.74 -11.05 1.98
CA SER A 80 6.18 -10.81 1.80
C SER A 80 6.47 -9.42 1.24
N PHE A 81 5.63 -8.96 0.31
CA PHE A 81 5.69 -7.61 -0.25
C PHE A 81 5.48 -6.53 0.83
N VAL A 82 4.41 -6.65 1.62
CA VAL A 82 4.11 -5.67 2.69
C VAL A 82 5.17 -5.71 3.78
N GLU A 83 5.67 -6.89 4.16
CA GLU A 83 6.78 -7.05 5.11
C GLU A 83 8.05 -6.32 4.63
N THR A 84 8.40 -6.50 3.35
CA THR A 84 9.55 -5.84 2.74
C THR A 84 9.38 -4.32 2.72
N MET A 85 8.23 -3.83 2.26
CA MET A 85 7.93 -2.39 2.22
C MET A 85 7.92 -1.76 3.61
N ASN A 86 7.39 -2.46 4.61
CA ASN A 86 7.40 -2.04 6.00
C ASN A 86 8.83 -1.98 6.56
N GLY A 87 9.68 -2.96 6.23
CA GLY A 87 11.10 -2.92 6.54
C GLY A 87 11.80 -1.69 5.95
N CYS A 88 11.59 -1.42 4.67
CA CYS A 88 12.12 -0.21 4.00
C CYS A 88 11.57 1.10 4.58
N GLY A 89 10.35 1.09 5.14
CA GLY A 89 9.80 2.23 5.86
C GLY A 89 10.49 2.46 7.21
N VAL A 90 10.70 1.39 7.97
CA VAL A 90 11.39 1.43 9.26
C VAL A 90 12.84 1.90 9.11
N GLU A 91 13.55 1.46 8.06
CA GLU A 91 14.91 1.92 7.76
C GLU A 91 14.98 3.44 7.50
N ARG A 92 13.87 4.04 7.03
CA ARG A 92 13.73 5.50 6.86
C ARG A 92 13.25 6.22 8.12
N GLY A 93 13.03 5.49 9.20
CA GLY A 93 12.52 6.03 10.46
C GLY A 93 11.00 6.20 10.49
N LEU A 94 10.26 5.57 9.58
CA LEU A 94 8.81 5.44 9.72
C LEU A 94 8.47 4.42 10.81
N LYS A 95 7.29 4.56 11.41
CA LYS A 95 6.82 3.63 12.42
C LYS A 95 6.67 2.23 11.84
N HIS A 96 7.10 1.22 12.59
CA HIS A 96 6.86 -0.18 12.23
C HIS A 96 5.36 -0.48 12.30
N ARG A 97 4.83 -1.14 11.27
CA ARG A 97 3.50 -1.74 11.30
C ARG A 97 3.62 -3.24 11.41
N ASP A 98 2.89 -3.84 12.35
CA ASP A 98 2.83 -5.28 12.42
C ASP A 98 2.10 -5.84 11.20
N THR A 99 2.76 -6.75 10.48
CA THR A 99 2.29 -7.39 9.24
C THR A 99 1.78 -8.80 9.52
N THR A 100 0.97 -8.92 10.58
CA THR A 100 0.39 -10.21 11.00
C THR A 100 -0.53 -10.78 9.93
N ASP A 101 -0.80 -12.09 10.01
CA ASP A 101 -1.76 -12.73 9.10
C ASP A 101 -3.15 -12.09 9.19
N GLU A 102 -3.58 -11.66 10.38
CA GLU A 102 -4.83 -10.93 10.58
C GLU A 102 -4.86 -9.59 9.85
N PHE A 103 -3.73 -8.87 9.81
CA PHE A 103 -3.62 -7.64 9.05
C PHE A 103 -3.71 -7.92 7.54
N ILE A 104 -2.95 -8.91 7.06
CA ILE A 104 -2.97 -9.32 5.66
C ILE A 104 -4.36 -9.80 5.24
N ASP A 105 -5.08 -10.53 6.07
CA ASP A 105 -6.45 -10.98 5.79
C ASP A 105 -7.46 -9.83 5.68
N LYS A 106 -7.19 -8.69 6.33
CA LYS A 106 -8.00 -7.47 6.16
C LYS A 106 -7.62 -6.72 4.88
N VAL A 107 -6.32 -6.62 4.59
CA VAL A 107 -5.80 -5.77 3.51
C VAL A 107 -5.88 -6.46 2.16
N PHE A 108 -5.46 -7.72 2.08
CA PHE A 108 -5.36 -8.46 0.82
C PHE A 108 -6.69 -8.47 0.03
N PRO A 109 -7.87 -8.72 0.62
CA PRO A 109 -9.13 -8.66 -0.12
C PRO A 109 -9.45 -7.27 -0.70
N CYS A 110 -8.97 -6.19 -0.07
CA CYS A 110 -9.15 -4.84 -0.59
C CYS A 110 -8.32 -4.60 -1.86
N PHE A 111 -7.13 -5.20 -1.93
CA PHE A 111 -6.25 -5.12 -3.08
C PHE A 111 -6.66 -6.12 -4.18
N ASN A 112 -6.96 -7.36 -3.81
CA ASN A 112 -7.42 -8.40 -4.73
C ASN A 112 -8.79 -8.07 -5.33
N GLY A 113 -9.68 -7.46 -4.54
CA GLY A 113 -11.00 -7.02 -5.00
C GLY A 113 -10.97 -5.81 -5.94
N PHE A 114 -9.80 -5.26 -6.25
CA PHE A 114 -9.65 -4.12 -7.16
C PHE A 114 -9.93 -4.52 -8.61
N SER A 115 -9.39 -5.66 -9.06
CA SER A 115 -9.76 -6.30 -10.31
C SER A 115 -10.58 -7.55 -10.03
N ALA A 116 -11.87 -7.52 -10.38
CA ALA A 116 -12.74 -8.69 -10.26
C ALA A 116 -12.45 -9.78 -11.33
N GLU A 117 -11.51 -9.52 -12.24
CA GLU A 117 -11.23 -10.39 -13.40
C GLU A 117 -10.07 -11.35 -13.16
N VAL A 118 -9.18 -11.05 -12.21
CA VAL A 118 -7.99 -11.87 -11.90
C VAL A 118 -7.91 -12.10 -10.38
N ASP A 119 -7.50 -13.30 -9.99
CA ASP A 119 -7.21 -13.62 -8.59
C ASP A 119 -5.72 -13.40 -8.35
N GLY A 120 -5.41 -12.31 -7.65
CA GLY A 120 -4.07 -11.82 -7.37
C GLY A 120 -3.96 -10.31 -7.57
N VAL A 121 -2.93 -9.70 -6.96
CA VAL A 121 -2.74 -8.26 -6.96
C VAL A 121 -1.60 -7.88 -7.90
N SER A 122 -1.90 -7.17 -8.98
CA SER A 122 -0.88 -6.66 -9.88
C SER A 122 -0.17 -5.41 -9.31
N LYS A 123 1.05 -5.17 -9.79
CA LYS A 123 1.83 -3.97 -9.43
C LYS A 123 1.08 -2.68 -9.76
N ASN A 124 0.35 -2.65 -10.87
CA ASN A 124 -0.38 -1.46 -11.29
C ASN A 124 -1.51 -1.14 -10.30
N GLU A 125 -2.21 -2.14 -9.79
CA GLU A 125 -3.27 -1.96 -8.80
C GLU A 125 -2.71 -1.46 -7.47
N ILE A 126 -1.56 -1.99 -7.03
CA ILE A 126 -0.87 -1.49 -5.83
C ILE A 126 -0.57 0.01 -5.97
N LEU A 127 0.00 0.42 -7.11
CA LEU A 127 0.31 1.84 -7.36
C LEU A 127 -0.94 2.71 -7.42
N MET A 128 -2.03 2.22 -8.04
CA MET A 128 -3.30 2.93 -8.09
C MET A 128 -3.92 3.10 -6.69
N ILE A 129 -3.96 2.04 -5.88
CA ILE A 129 -4.50 2.07 -4.52
C ILE A 129 -3.67 3.01 -3.65
N LEU A 130 -2.34 2.92 -3.70
CA LEU A 130 -1.44 3.83 -2.97
C LEU A 130 -1.69 5.29 -3.36
N ASN A 131 -1.83 5.58 -4.65
CA ASN A 131 -2.14 6.93 -5.11
C ASN A 131 -3.53 7.40 -4.63
N MET A 132 -4.54 6.52 -4.61
CA MET A 132 -5.87 6.86 -4.11
C MET A 132 -5.90 7.10 -2.60
N VAL A 133 -5.15 6.31 -1.82
CA VAL A 133 -5.03 6.49 -0.36
C VAL A 133 -4.29 7.81 -0.05
N ASN A 134 -3.26 8.16 -0.82
CA ASN A 134 -2.51 9.39 -0.63
C ASN A 134 -3.23 10.64 -1.15
N ALA A 135 -4.09 10.52 -2.18
CA ALA A 135 -4.85 11.65 -2.72
C ALA A 135 -6.10 12.04 -1.89
N ASN A 136 -6.51 11.19 -0.94
CA ASN A 136 -7.61 11.48 0.00
C ASN A 136 -7.13 12.03 1.36
N GLN A 137 -5.84 12.34 1.49
CA GLN A 137 -5.25 13.09 2.62
C GLN A 137 -5.01 14.54 2.20
#